data_AF-A0A8K0V9V4-F1
#
_entry.id   AF-A0A8K0V9V4-F1
#
_cell.length_a   1.000
_cell.length_b   1.000
_cell.length_c   1.000
_cell.angle_alpha   90.00
_cell.angle_beta   90.00
_cell.angle_gamma   90.00
#
_symmetry.space_group_name_H-M   'P 1'
#
loop_
_entity.id
_entity.type
_entity.pdbx_description
1 polymer ?
#
loop_
_entity_poly.entity_id
_entity_poly.type
_entity_poly.pdbx_seq_one_letter_code
_entity_poly.pdbx_strand_id
1 'polypeptide(L)'
;MSWYRTGTIAVTNGSTNVVGTGTAWVGQILIGSAIHLPDGRAYEVANIVSDTQLTLGSAYLGATVSGQAYAVQPTQGWAQRVNQQVAAWIALQQGYLDGPLAGRFGDGTAALPGLAFLTDLDTGLRRPGANRMAFVTNALDRLEVNNAGAILTGLLSGTAVVQSNTDTTAGRLPTTGWMGAGGPTVSLAGAENLKDRNLFGGFYNYSANVTAGGPESSAWLHAIFAAKLGQGRQALLDMRTAGGGAARLWFGSNSNAGDDIVWSEIFHARNILGTVSQSGGIPTGAVIERGSNANGEYVRFADGTQICTFTGPGLAANSAYGAVFRNSSTPTWTYPAGFTNPPVIGGAADRSDRWVCPGAPGIGGVAYRVQSAVSDSTEYPVRLTAIGRWF
;
A
#
# COMPACT_ATOMS: atom_id res chain seq x y z
N MET A 1 77.09 20.24 -22.27
CA MET A 1 77.75 18.91 -22.12
C MET A 1 79.04 18.94 -22.93
N SER A 2 80.17 18.60 -22.33
CA SER A 2 81.44 18.42 -23.04
C SER A 2 81.41 17.12 -23.85
N TRP A 3 82.00 17.11 -25.05
CA TRP A 3 82.15 15.88 -25.83
C TRP A 3 83.14 14.93 -25.14
N TYR A 4 82.86 13.63 -25.19
CA TYR A 4 83.73 12.60 -24.62
C TYR A 4 84.96 12.39 -25.52
N ARG A 5 86.16 12.44 -24.95
CA ARG A 5 87.45 12.38 -25.68
C ARG A 5 88.52 11.52 -25.00
N THR A 6 88.15 10.76 -23.98
CA THR A 6 89.12 10.00 -23.17
C THR A 6 89.66 8.82 -23.96
N GLY A 7 90.98 8.64 -23.98
CA GLY A 7 91.65 7.56 -24.70
C GLY A 7 91.87 7.86 -26.19
N THR A 8 92.32 6.86 -26.94
CA THR A 8 92.53 6.90 -28.39
C THR A 8 91.81 5.76 -29.08
N ILE A 9 91.65 5.83 -30.39
CA ILE A 9 90.97 4.82 -31.19
C ILE A 9 91.85 4.24 -32.31
N ALA A 10 91.52 3.03 -32.71
CA ALA A 10 91.95 2.39 -33.94
C ALA A 10 90.72 2.06 -34.81
N VAL A 11 90.80 2.50 -36.06
CA VAL A 11 89.74 2.37 -37.07
C VAL A 11 90.33 1.80 -38.34
N THR A 12 89.59 0.88 -38.96
CA THR A 12 90.01 0.19 -40.19
C THR A 12 89.08 0.58 -41.33
N ASN A 13 89.65 0.97 -42.48
CA ASN A 13 88.88 1.30 -43.67
C ASN A 13 87.93 0.13 -44.03
N GLY A 14 86.67 0.44 -44.33
CA GLY A 14 85.66 -0.55 -44.68
C GLY A 14 85.06 -1.32 -43.50
N SER A 15 85.51 -1.08 -42.26
CA SER A 15 84.99 -1.75 -41.06
C SER A 15 84.05 -0.85 -40.26
N THR A 16 83.04 -1.44 -39.62
CA THR A 16 82.22 -0.75 -38.61
C THR A 16 82.81 -0.86 -37.21
N ASN A 17 83.85 -1.68 -37.01
CA ASN A 17 84.44 -1.90 -35.70
C ASN A 17 85.43 -0.78 -35.33
N VAL A 18 85.27 -0.21 -34.13
CA VAL A 18 86.20 0.76 -33.56
C VAL A 18 86.77 0.18 -32.27
N VAL A 19 88.10 0.15 -32.18
CA VAL A 19 88.81 -0.37 -31.01
C VAL A 19 89.40 0.80 -30.24
N GLY A 20 89.04 0.94 -28.97
CA GLY A 20 89.53 1.98 -28.08
C GLY A 20 90.73 1.51 -27.25
N THR A 21 91.65 2.43 -26.95
CA THR A 21 92.75 2.23 -25.99
C THR A 21 92.67 3.32 -24.94
N GLY A 22 92.57 2.93 -23.66
CA GLY A 22 92.36 3.87 -22.56
C GLY A 22 90.99 4.56 -22.58
N THR A 23 90.01 3.99 -23.29
CA THR A 23 88.62 4.43 -23.36
C THR A 23 87.78 3.76 -22.26
N ALA A 24 86.67 4.37 -21.88
CA ALA A 24 85.68 3.84 -20.95
C ALA A 24 84.28 4.18 -21.49
N TRP A 25 83.88 3.54 -22.59
CA TRP A 25 82.66 3.90 -23.32
C TRP A 25 81.35 3.50 -22.64
N VAL A 26 81.34 2.41 -21.86
CA VAL A 26 80.12 1.93 -21.21
C VAL A 26 79.69 2.95 -20.15
N GLY A 27 78.45 3.42 -20.25
CA GLY A 27 77.89 4.41 -19.32
C GLY A 27 78.41 5.84 -19.51
N GLN A 28 79.42 6.08 -20.35
CA GLN A 28 79.95 7.43 -20.64
C GLN A 28 79.46 7.98 -21.99
N ILE A 29 79.18 7.10 -22.95
CA ILE A 29 78.58 7.45 -24.25
C ILE A 29 77.32 6.62 -24.48
N LEU A 30 76.47 7.04 -25.42
CA LEU A 30 75.20 6.39 -25.72
C LEU A 30 75.14 5.91 -27.17
N ILE A 31 74.47 4.79 -27.39
CA ILE A 31 74.05 4.35 -28.73
C ILE A 31 73.22 5.46 -29.38
N GLY A 32 73.44 5.71 -30.66
CA GLY A 32 72.85 6.81 -31.43
C GLY A 32 73.62 8.13 -31.34
N SER A 33 74.65 8.24 -30.50
CA SER A 33 75.55 9.41 -30.46
C SER A 33 76.37 9.52 -31.74
N ALA A 34 76.78 10.73 -32.11
CA ALA A 34 77.67 10.97 -33.23
C ALA A 34 79.12 10.87 -32.75
N ILE A 35 79.91 9.96 -33.33
CA ILE A 35 81.36 9.88 -33.09
C ILE A 35 82.11 10.51 -34.26
N HIS A 36 82.91 11.52 -33.97
CA HIS A 36 83.80 12.19 -34.91
C HIS A 36 85.10 11.40 -34.99
N LEU A 37 85.41 10.89 -36.19
CA LEU A 37 86.57 10.06 -36.47
C LEU A 37 87.66 10.84 -37.24
N PRO A 38 88.89 10.31 -37.39
CA PRO A 38 90.05 11.06 -37.91
C PRO A 38 89.94 11.49 -39.37
N ASP A 39 88.98 10.93 -40.12
CA ASP A 39 88.65 11.34 -41.50
C ASP A 39 87.82 12.63 -41.57
N GLY A 40 87.52 13.24 -40.42
CA GLY A 40 86.73 14.45 -40.31
C GLY A 40 85.22 14.22 -40.45
N ARG A 41 84.76 12.96 -40.50
CA ARG A 41 83.35 12.61 -40.62
C ARG A 41 82.77 12.15 -39.29
N ALA A 42 81.47 12.37 -39.13
CA ALA A 42 80.70 11.87 -38.01
C ALA A 42 79.98 10.58 -38.40
N TYR A 43 80.06 9.57 -37.53
CA TYR A 43 79.38 8.28 -37.68
C TYR A 43 78.42 8.08 -36.51
N GLU A 44 77.35 7.34 -36.72
CA GLU A 44 76.47 6.92 -35.62
C GLU A 44 77.11 5.78 -34.83
N VAL A 45 77.14 5.87 -33.50
CA VAL A 45 77.48 4.73 -32.63
C VAL A 45 76.28 3.76 -32.61
N ALA A 46 76.35 2.66 -33.35
CA ALA A 46 75.24 1.71 -33.48
C ALA A 46 75.12 0.75 -32.28
N ASN A 47 76.24 0.36 -31.69
CA ASN A 47 76.28 -0.46 -30.48
C ASN A 47 77.58 -0.23 -29.71
N ILE A 48 77.52 -0.30 -28.38
CA ILE A 48 78.68 -0.25 -27.49
C ILE A 48 78.90 -1.68 -26.98
N VAL A 49 79.96 -2.33 -27.44
CA VAL A 49 80.25 -3.73 -27.13
C VAL A 49 80.96 -3.86 -25.78
N SER A 50 81.85 -2.92 -25.46
CA SER A 50 82.56 -2.83 -24.18
C SER A 50 83.16 -1.43 -24.01
N ASP A 51 83.90 -1.21 -22.92
CA ASP A 51 84.63 0.05 -22.69
C ASP A 51 85.67 0.38 -23.77
N THR A 52 86.13 -0.63 -24.51
CA THR A 52 87.18 -0.56 -25.53
C THR A 52 86.73 -1.02 -26.91
N GLN A 53 85.44 -1.32 -27.10
CA GLN A 53 84.93 -1.72 -28.41
C GLN A 53 83.52 -1.15 -28.66
N LEU A 54 83.33 -0.54 -29.82
CA LEU A 54 82.02 -0.11 -30.31
C LEU A 54 81.90 -0.41 -31.79
N THR A 55 80.67 -0.36 -32.30
CA THR A 55 80.37 -0.50 -33.72
C THR A 55 79.68 0.75 -34.26
N LEU A 56 80.02 1.12 -35.49
CA LEU A 56 79.44 2.23 -36.23
C LEU A 56 78.21 1.77 -37.03
N GLY A 57 77.26 2.67 -37.24
CA GLY A 57 76.08 2.42 -38.09
C GLY A 57 76.41 2.32 -39.59
N SER A 58 77.58 2.82 -40.00
CA SER A 58 78.11 2.68 -41.36
C SER A 58 79.63 2.43 -41.33
N ALA A 59 80.15 1.78 -42.37
CA ALA A 59 81.57 1.43 -42.46
C ALA A 59 82.45 2.69 -42.50
N TYR A 60 83.58 2.68 -41.80
CA TYR A 60 84.54 3.77 -41.78
C TYR A 60 85.21 3.97 -43.15
N LEU A 61 85.18 5.20 -43.67
CA LEU A 61 85.58 5.53 -45.04
C LEU A 61 86.98 6.14 -45.16
N GLY A 62 87.60 6.49 -44.03
CA GLY A 62 88.96 7.05 -43.98
C GLY A 62 90.07 6.01 -44.07
N ALA A 63 91.32 6.46 -44.09
CA ALA A 63 92.48 5.58 -44.05
C ALA A 63 92.55 4.79 -42.73
N THR A 64 92.99 3.52 -42.79
CA THR A 64 93.23 2.69 -41.59
C THR A 64 94.31 3.33 -40.71
N VAL A 65 93.94 3.68 -39.48
CA VAL A 65 94.80 4.41 -38.54
C VAL A 65 94.57 3.94 -37.10
N SER A 66 95.62 4.00 -36.29
CA SER A 66 95.61 3.65 -34.86
C SER A 66 96.14 4.79 -34.00
N GLY A 67 95.73 4.84 -32.73
CA GLY A 67 96.21 5.82 -31.74
C GLY A 67 95.68 7.24 -31.98
N GLN A 68 94.59 7.38 -32.73
CA GLN A 68 94.06 8.69 -33.11
C GLN A 68 93.10 9.26 -32.07
N ALA A 69 93.02 10.59 -32.02
CA ALA A 69 92.01 11.30 -31.25
C ALA A 69 90.63 11.14 -31.89
N TYR A 70 89.59 11.21 -31.05
CA TYR A 70 88.19 11.17 -31.45
C TYR A 70 87.37 12.05 -30.53
N ALA A 71 86.12 12.29 -30.90
CA ALA A 71 85.19 12.88 -29.98
C ALA A 71 83.78 12.34 -30.17
N VAL A 72 83.13 11.95 -29.08
CA VAL A 72 81.72 11.56 -29.12
C VAL A 72 80.86 12.74 -28.71
N GLN A 73 80.03 13.16 -29.65
CA GLN A 73 78.99 14.16 -29.49
C GLN A 73 77.67 13.47 -29.12
N PRO A 74 77.11 13.73 -27.94
CA PRO A 74 75.77 13.28 -27.60
C PRO A 74 74.74 13.83 -28.60
N THR A 75 73.88 12.98 -29.14
CA THR A 75 72.75 13.38 -30.01
C THR A 75 71.46 13.47 -29.21
N GLN A 76 70.43 14.13 -29.75
CA GLN A 76 69.20 14.45 -29.01
C GLN A 76 68.31 13.24 -28.64
N GLY A 77 68.69 12.00 -28.98
CA GLY A 77 67.85 10.81 -28.76
C GLY A 77 67.48 10.53 -27.30
N TRP A 78 68.37 10.84 -26.34
CA TRP A 78 68.07 10.76 -24.91
C TRP A 78 67.07 11.83 -24.47
N ALA A 79 67.31 13.07 -24.90
CA ALA A 79 66.42 14.20 -24.61
C ALA A 79 65.02 13.94 -25.17
N GLN A 80 64.91 13.37 -26.37
CA GLN A 80 63.63 13.00 -26.97
C GLN A 80 62.89 11.93 -26.17
N ARG A 81 63.58 10.86 -25.73
CA ARG A 81 62.97 9.78 -24.94
C ARG A 81 62.51 10.26 -23.55
N VAL A 82 63.35 11.04 -22.86
CA VAL A 82 62.99 11.65 -21.57
C VAL A 82 61.83 12.63 -21.76
N ASN A 83 61.85 13.46 -22.81
CA ASN A 83 60.74 14.38 -23.11
C ASN A 83 59.43 13.62 -23.36
N GLN A 84 59.46 12.48 -24.06
CA GLN A 84 58.28 11.64 -24.27
C GLN A 84 57.75 11.04 -22.95
N GLN A 85 58.64 10.52 -22.10
CA GLN A 85 58.24 9.96 -20.80
C GLN A 85 57.69 11.04 -19.85
N VAL A 86 58.32 12.21 -19.80
CA VAL A 86 57.86 13.35 -19.01
C VAL A 86 56.52 13.87 -19.55
N ALA A 87 56.34 13.98 -20.86
CA ALA A 87 55.06 14.37 -21.46
C ALA A 87 53.95 13.37 -21.14
N ALA A 88 54.22 12.06 -21.19
CA ALA A 88 53.26 11.03 -20.82
C ALA A 88 52.90 11.09 -19.33
N TRP A 89 53.88 11.33 -18.45
CA TRP A 89 53.62 11.52 -17.03
C TRP A 89 52.81 12.79 -16.75
N ILE A 90 53.14 13.92 -17.40
CA ILE A 90 52.35 15.15 -17.28
C ILE A 90 50.91 14.92 -17.73
N ALA A 91 50.69 14.22 -18.84
CA ALA A 91 49.35 13.89 -19.32
C ALA A 91 48.58 13.03 -18.31
N LEU A 92 49.24 12.04 -17.68
CA LEU A 92 48.65 11.23 -16.62
C LEU A 92 48.28 12.08 -15.38
N GLN A 93 49.19 12.94 -14.93
CA GLN A 93 48.94 13.83 -13.78
C GLN A 93 47.82 14.82 -14.08
N GLN A 94 47.76 15.38 -15.30
CA GLN A 94 46.65 16.23 -15.72
C GLN A 94 45.33 15.47 -15.74
N GLY A 95 45.32 14.21 -16.19
CA GLY A 95 44.13 13.36 -16.10
C GLY A 95 43.63 13.18 -14.66
N TYR A 96 44.54 13.04 -13.68
CA TYR A 96 44.16 12.99 -12.27
C TYR A 96 43.67 14.35 -11.76
N LEU A 97 44.38 15.44 -12.09
CA LEU A 97 44.04 16.82 -11.71
C LEU A 97 42.66 17.24 -12.23
N ASP A 98 42.38 16.98 -13.51
CA ASP A 98 41.11 17.37 -14.16
C ASP A 98 39.95 16.42 -13.83
N GLY A 99 40.28 15.19 -13.42
CA GLY A 99 39.32 14.17 -13.02
C GLY A 99 39.16 14.07 -11.50
N PRO A 100 39.57 12.94 -10.89
CA PRO A 100 39.24 12.63 -9.50
C PRO A 100 39.77 13.67 -8.49
N LEU A 101 40.93 14.30 -8.74
CA LEU A 101 41.47 15.32 -7.84
C LEU A 101 40.72 16.66 -7.92
N ALA A 102 39.98 16.93 -9.01
CA ALA A 102 39.01 18.02 -9.12
C ALA A 102 37.60 17.62 -8.69
N GLY A 103 37.41 16.42 -8.13
CA GLY A 103 36.09 15.90 -7.76
C GLY A 103 35.21 15.51 -8.95
N ARG A 104 35.80 15.35 -10.14
CA ARG A 104 35.11 14.93 -11.36
C ARG A 104 35.39 13.46 -11.61
N PHE A 105 34.36 12.63 -11.51
CA PHE A 105 34.45 11.19 -11.71
C PHE A 105 33.81 10.81 -13.05
N GLY A 106 34.23 9.69 -13.62
CA GLY A 106 33.58 9.13 -14.81
C GLY A 106 32.15 8.71 -14.52
N ASP A 107 31.34 8.51 -15.56
CA ASP A 107 29.92 8.17 -15.40
C ASP A 107 29.72 6.82 -14.69
N GLY A 108 30.63 5.87 -14.90
CA GLY A 108 30.57 4.54 -14.31
C GLY A 108 29.45 3.65 -14.88
N THR A 109 29.49 2.38 -14.51
CA THR A 109 28.46 1.38 -14.82
C THR A 109 27.87 0.86 -13.51
N ALA A 110 26.83 0.03 -13.58
CA ALA A 110 26.33 -0.62 -12.37
C ALA A 110 27.38 -1.58 -11.77
N ALA A 111 28.15 -2.31 -12.58
CA ALA A 111 29.19 -3.22 -12.08
C ALA A 111 30.47 -2.51 -11.59
N LEU A 112 30.72 -1.29 -12.07
CA LEU A 112 31.89 -0.46 -11.74
C LEU A 112 31.43 1.00 -11.66
N PRO A 113 30.86 1.46 -10.52
CA PRO A 113 30.42 2.83 -10.34
C PRO A 113 31.58 3.83 -10.48
N GLY A 114 31.27 5.06 -10.88
CA GLY A 114 32.29 6.11 -11.07
C GLY A 114 33.01 6.50 -9.78
N LEU A 115 32.32 6.32 -8.66
CA LEU A 115 32.84 6.35 -7.30
C LEU A 115 32.53 5.01 -6.65
N ALA A 116 33.55 4.22 -6.32
CA ALA A 116 33.39 2.92 -5.67
C ALA A 116 34.40 2.74 -4.52
N PHE A 117 34.20 1.73 -3.69
CA PHE A 117 35.11 1.42 -2.59
C PHE A 117 36.26 0.52 -3.06
N LEU A 118 37.45 0.66 -2.47
CA LEU A 118 38.67 -0.03 -2.94
C LEU A 118 38.56 -1.56 -2.96
N THR A 119 37.79 -2.12 -2.02
CA THR A 119 37.57 -3.57 -1.87
C THR A 119 36.21 -4.03 -2.36
N ASP A 120 35.30 -3.09 -2.65
CA ASP A 120 33.95 -3.36 -3.13
C ASP A 120 33.70 -2.41 -4.31
N LEU A 121 34.08 -2.90 -5.48
CA LEU A 121 34.02 -2.14 -6.72
C LEU A 121 32.61 -2.10 -7.31
N ASP A 122 31.65 -2.84 -6.75
CA ASP A 122 30.27 -2.89 -7.24
C ASP A 122 29.28 -2.08 -6.39
N THR A 123 29.79 -1.42 -5.34
CA THR A 123 29.03 -0.53 -4.45
C THR A 123 29.55 0.91 -4.54
N GLY A 124 28.64 1.87 -4.76
CA GLY A 124 29.04 3.27 -4.88
C GLY A 124 28.04 4.20 -5.57
N LEU A 125 28.55 5.20 -6.29
CA LEU A 125 27.76 6.20 -7.03
C LEU A 125 28.11 6.18 -8.51
N ARG A 126 27.08 6.25 -9.35
CA ARG A 126 27.24 6.37 -10.81
C ARG A 126 26.28 7.39 -11.41
N ARG A 127 26.56 7.80 -12.65
CA ARG A 127 25.71 8.66 -13.48
C ARG A 127 25.13 7.85 -14.65
N PRO A 128 23.84 7.44 -14.59
CA PRO A 128 23.21 6.67 -15.67
C PRO A 128 22.96 7.45 -16.97
N GLY A 129 23.03 8.78 -16.92
CA GLY A 129 22.77 9.67 -18.05
C GLY A 129 22.84 11.14 -17.65
N ALA A 130 22.46 12.05 -18.54
CA ALA A 130 22.36 13.47 -18.20
C ALA A 130 21.32 13.71 -17.09
N ASN A 131 21.65 14.53 -16.09
CA ASN A 131 20.77 14.91 -14.98
C ASN A 131 20.22 13.71 -14.17
N ARG A 132 21.01 12.63 -14.06
CA ARG A 132 20.66 11.41 -13.33
C ARG A 132 21.83 10.98 -12.45
N MET A 133 21.54 10.55 -11.23
CA MET A 133 22.52 10.01 -10.30
C MET A 133 21.93 8.78 -9.61
N ALA A 134 22.71 7.72 -9.46
CA ALA A 134 22.26 6.48 -8.83
C ALA A 134 23.22 6.01 -7.73
N PHE A 135 22.64 5.53 -6.63
CA PHE A 135 23.30 4.74 -5.61
C PHE A 135 23.24 3.27 -6.00
N VAL A 136 24.40 2.63 -6.03
CA VAL A 136 24.58 1.25 -6.49
C VAL A 136 25.04 0.38 -5.33
N THR A 137 24.44 -0.80 -5.19
CA THR A 137 24.96 -1.86 -4.31
C THR A 137 24.82 -3.20 -5.00
N ASN A 138 25.84 -4.06 -4.88
CA ASN A 138 25.85 -5.39 -5.50
C ASN A 138 25.53 -5.32 -7.01
N ALA A 139 26.22 -4.42 -7.70
CA ALA A 139 26.08 -4.16 -9.14
C ALA A 139 24.66 -3.77 -9.63
N LEU A 140 23.80 -3.23 -8.75
CA LEU A 140 22.44 -2.82 -9.07
C LEU A 140 22.12 -1.43 -8.50
N ASP A 141 21.39 -0.63 -9.27
CA ASP A 141 20.85 0.64 -8.79
C ASP A 141 19.78 0.39 -7.73
N ARG A 142 19.95 0.99 -6.55
CA ARG A 142 18.97 0.93 -5.44
C ARG A 142 18.14 2.19 -5.32
N LEU A 143 18.75 3.34 -5.58
CA LEU A 143 18.08 4.63 -5.60
C LEU A 143 18.62 5.43 -6.76
N GLU A 144 17.74 5.90 -7.64
CA GLU A 144 18.08 6.83 -8.70
C GLU A 144 17.35 8.16 -8.48
N VAL A 145 18.08 9.26 -8.56
CA VAL A 145 17.50 10.62 -8.61
C VAL A 145 17.65 11.14 -10.03
N ASN A 146 16.52 11.59 -10.60
CA ASN A 146 16.45 12.15 -11.95
C ASN A 146 15.49 13.35 -11.99
N ASN A 147 15.24 13.88 -13.20
CA ASN A 147 14.39 15.06 -13.37
C ASN A 147 12.91 14.83 -12.99
N ALA A 148 12.47 13.59 -12.83
CA ALA A 148 11.11 13.24 -12.39
C ALA A 148 11.03 13.02 -10.86
N GLY A 149 12.17 12.92 -10.16
CA GLY A 149 12.22 12.69 -8.71
C GLY A 149 13.16 11.55 -8.34
N ALA A 150 12.85 10.86 -7.24
CA ALA A 150 13.60 9.73 -6.72
C ALA A 150 12.88 8.40 -7.00
N ILE A 151 13.58 7.44 -7.59
CA ILE A 151 13.10 6.10 -7.89
C ILE A 151 13.86 5.11 -7.00
N LEU A 152 13.12 4.36 -6.17
CA LEU A 152 13.68 3.31 -5.33
C LEU A 152 13.48 1.94 -5.99
N THR A 153 14.54 1.15 -6.06
CA THR A 153 14.54 -0.22 -6.59
C THR A 153 14.75 -1.20 -5.44
N GLY A 154 13.67 -1.85 -5.01
CA GLY A 154 13.66 -2.79 -3.88
C GLY A 154 12.70 -2.37 -2.77
N LEU A 155 12.87 -2.96 -1.59
CA LEU A 155 12.02 -2.70 -0.43
C LEU A 155 12.57 -1.52 0.39
N LEU A 156 11.69 -0.56 0.71
CA LEU A 156 11.95 0.40 1.79
C LEU A 156 11.55 -0.25 3.13
N SER A 157 12.43 -0.19 4.12
CA SER A 157 12.25 -0.83 5.44
C SER A 157 12.67 0.10 6.58
N GLY A 158 12.66 -0.41 7.82
CA GLY A 158 12.94 0.40 9.01
C GLY A 158 11.85 1.44 9.27
N THR A 159 12.18 2.51 9.98
CA THR A 159 11.22 3.50 10.50
C THR A 159 10.56 4.40 9.45
N ALA A 160 10.95 4.28 8.18
CA ALA A 160 10.34 5.00 7.06
C ALA A 160 8.99 4.42 6.64
N VAL A 161 8.74 3.15 6.92
CA VAL A 161 7.45 2.49 6.69
C VAL A 161 6.74 2.26 8.02
N VAL A 162 5.43 2.06 8.00
CA VAL A 162 4.66 1.74 9.21
C VAL A 162 5.19 0.47 9.89
N GLN A 163 5.32 0.50 11.22
CA GLN A 163 5.95 -0.56 12.03
C GLN A 163 4.96 -1.60 12.56
N SER A 164 3.66 -1.31 12.47
CA SER A 164 2.58 -2.24 12.79
C SER A 164 1.34 -1.90 11.95
N ASN A 165 0.34 -2.78 11.98
CA ASN A 165 -0.94 -2.52 11.32
C ASN A 165 -1.80 -1.45 12.02
N THR A 166 -1.35 -0.93 13.16
CA THR A 166 -2.00 0.13 13.95
C THR A 166 -1.13 1.38 14.10
N ASP A 167 0.02 1.43 13.41
CA ASP A 167 0.96 2.54 13.51
C ASP A 167 0.36 3.82 12.92
N THR A 168 0.30 4.88 13.73
CA THR A 168 -0.22 6.20 13.34
C THR A 168 0.86 7.27 13.29
N THR A 169 2.14 6.88 13.37
CA THR A 169 3.28 7.82 13.36
C THR A 169 3.31 8.62 12.07
N ALA A 170 3.23 9.95 12.18
CA ALA A 170 3.26 10.85 11.04
C ALA A 170 4.57 10.70 10.23
N GLY A 171 4.46 10.82 8.90
CA GLY A 171 5.61 10.78 7.98
C GLY A 171 6.04 9.39 7.51
N ARG A 172 5.41 8.31 8.01
CA ARG A 172 5.67 6.94 7.55
C ARG A 172 4.83 6.58 6.31
N LEU A 173 5.40 5.75 5.44
CA LEU A 173 4.68 5.19 4.29
C LEU A 173 3.79 3.99 4.72
N PRO A 174 2.52 3.97 4.30
CA PRO A 174 1.64 2.80 4.48
C PRO A 174 2.17 1.55 3.78
N THR A 175 2.01 0.39 4.41
CA THR A 175 2.29 -0.93 3.82
C THR A 175 0.99 -1.73 3.65
N THR A 176 1.02 -2.81 2.87
CA THR A 176 -0.10 -3.76 2.78
C THR A 176 -0.45 -4.32 4.16
N GLY A 177 -1.73 -4.29 4.51
CA GLY A 177 -2.25 -4.68 5.83
C GLY A 177 -2.31 -3.53 6.84
N TRP A 178 -1.75 -2.36 6.53
CA TRP A 178 -1.88 -1.18 7.39
C TRP A 178 -3.35 -0.79 7.55
N MET A 179 -3.81 -0.65 8.80
CA MET A 179 -5.21 -0.42 9.15
C MET A 179 -6.17 -1.44 8.48
N GLY A 180 -5.69 -2.66 8.21
CA GLY A 180 -6.46 -3.75 7.60
C GLY A 180 -6.67 -3.62 6.09
N ALA A 181 -6.08 -2.61 5.44
CA ALA A 181 -6.23 -2.40 4.00
C ALA A 181 -5.31 -3.36 3.21
N GLY A 182 -5.86 -4.08 2.23
CA GLY A 182 -5.08 -5.00 1.37
C GLY A 182 -4.60 -6.28 2.07
N GLY A 183 -5.05 -6.54 3.29
CA GLY A 183 -4.75 -7.74 4.08
C GLY A 183 -5.91 -8.10 4.99
N PRO A 184 -5.73 -8.98 6.00
CA PRO A 184 -6.76 -9.23 7.00
C PRO A 184 -7.04 -7.95 7.80
N THR A 185 -8.30 -7.75 8.17
CA THR A 185 -8.74 -6.70 9.11
C THR A 185 -7.92 -6.71 10.40
N VAL A 186 -7.71 -5.55 11.00
CA VAL A 186 -7.06 -5.43 12.31
C VAL A 186 -8.02 -5.89 13.41
N SER A 187 -7.62 -6.87 14.21
CA SER A 187 -8.45 -7.37 15.31
C SER A 187 -8.36 -6.46 16.54
N LEU A 188 -9.51 -5.98 17.01
CA LEU A 188 -9.67 -5.19 18.22
C LEU A 188 -9.87 -6.14 19.39
N ALA A 189 -8.78 -6.46 20.09
CA ALA A 189 -8.82 -7.32 21.25
C ALA A 189 -9.19 -6.56 22.53
N GLY A 190 -9.80 -7.27 23.48
CA GLY A 190 -10.13 -6.76 24.81
C GLY A 190 -11.46 -6.01 24.90
N ALA A 191 -11.79 -5.62 26.14
CA ALA A 191 -13.10 -5.06 26.50
C ALA A 191 -13.21 -3.53 26.39
N GLU A 192 -12.15 -2.87 25.94
CA GLU A 192 -12.15 -1.41 25.72
C GLU A 192 -13.30 -1.02 24.77
N ASN A 193 -14.06 -0.01 25.16
CA ASN A 193 -15.22 0.43 24.39
C ASN A 193 -14.78 1.02 23.04
N LEU A 194 -15.48 0.66 21.95
CA LEU A 194 -15.19 1.13 20.59
C LEU A 194 -15.01 2.65 20.48
N LYS A 195 -15.78 3.43 21.27
CA LYS A 195 -15.70 4.90 21.27
C LYS A 195 -14.35 5.43 21.80
N ASP A 196 -13.69 4.68 22.68
CA ASP A 196 -12.47 5.08 23.37
C ASP A 196 -11.20 4.65 22.61
N ARG A 197 -11.32 3.66 21.71
CA ARG A 197 -10.19 3.08 20.96
C ARG A 197 -9.52 4.03 19.97
N ASN A 198 -10.09 5.23 19.77
CA ASN A 198 -9.53 6.29 18.92
C ASN A 198 -9.13 5.82 17.50
N LEU A 199 -9.89 4.87 16.95
CA LEU A 199 -9.57 4.14 15.71
C LEU A 199 -9.19 5.11 14.58
N PHE A 200 -8.15 4.74 13.84
CA PHE A 200 -7.82 5.43 12.60
C PHE A 200 -8.77 5.00 11.48
N GLY A 201 -8.71 5.68 10.33
CA GLY A 201 -9.47 5.24 9.16
C GLY A 201 -8.99 3.86 8.71
N GLY A 202 -9.88 2.87 8.60
CA GLY A 202 -9.47 1.51 8.25
C GLY A 202 -10.53 0.42 8.39
N PHE A 203 -10.06 -0.82 8.29
CA PHE A 203 -10.84 -2.06 8.35
C PHE A 203 -10.45 -2.87 9.59
N TYR A 204 -11.42 -3.10 10.46
CA TYR A 204 -11.23 -3.71 11.77
C TYR A 204 -12.17 -4.90 11.94
N ASN A 205 -11.89 -5.76 12.92
CA ASN A 205 -12.84 -6.76 13.42
C ASN A 205 -12.84 -6.79 14.94
N TYR A 206 -13.94 -7.24 15.53
CA TYR A 206 -14.05 -7.45 16.97
C TYR A 206 -15.12 -8.50 17.29
N SER A 207 -15.12 -9.01 18.52
CA SER A 207 -16.20 -9.89 19.00
C SER A 207 -17.18 -9.07 19.84
N ALA A 208 -18.46 -9.08 19.47
CA ALA A 208 -19.47 -8.20 20.07
C ALA A 208 -19.76 -8.52 21.56
N ASN A 209 -19.51 -9.74 22.00
CA ASN A 209 -19.59 -10.12 23.42
C ASN A 209 -18.34 -9.75 24.24
N VAL A 210 -17.26 -9.28 23.61
CA VAL A 210 -16.00 -8.93 24.27
C VAL A 210 -15.82 -7.42 24.31
N THR A 211 -15.91 -6.76 23.15
CA THR A 211 -15.64 -5.32 23.01
C THR A 211 -16.92 -4.53 23.22
N ALA A 212 -16.91 -3.61 24.18
CA ALA A 212 -18.07 -2.79 24.50
C ALA A 212 -18.35 -1.73 23.41
N GLY A 213 -19.60 -1.24 23.37
CA GLY A 213 -19.98 -0.14 22.48
C GLY A 213 -20.31 -0.55 21.04
N GLY A 214 -20.37 -1.85 20.72
CA GLY A 214 -20.95 -2.35 19.48
C GLY A 214 -22.49 -2.29 19.47
N PRO A 215 -23.15 -2.58 18.33
CA PRO A 215 -24.61 -2.52 18.19
C PRO A 215 -25.34 -3.62 18.98
N GLU A 216 -24.62 -4.61 19.49
CA GLU A 216 -25.14 -5.75 20.22
C GLU A 216 -24.06 -6.40 21.10
N SER A 217 -24.46 -7.37 21.92
CA SER A 217 -23.58 -8.08 22.87
C SER A 217 -23.49 -9.60 22.63
N SER A 218 -24.05 -10.09 21.52
CA SER A 218 -24.02 -11.53 21.19
C SER A 218 -22.61 -11.98 20.77
N ALA A 219 -22.29 -13.26 20.96
CA ALA A 219 -20.96 -13.82 20.67
C ALA A 219 -20.69 -14.02 19.17
N TRP A 220 -20.83 -12.96 18.39
CA TRP A 220 -20.52 -12.92 16.97
C TRP A 220 -19.27 -12.09 16.72
N LEU A 221 -18.55 -12.47 15.67
CA LEU A 221 -17.51 -11.64 15.09
C LEU A 221 -18.17 -10.58 14.22
N HIS A 222 -17.61 -9.37 14.25
CA HIS A 222 -18.04 -8.22 13.49
C HIS A 222 -16.87 -7.67 12.69
N ALA A 223 -17.15 -7.16 11.49
CA ALA A 223 -16.22 -6.41 10.68
C ALA A 223 -16.67 -4.94 10.64
N ILE A 224 -15.76 -4.02 10.94
CA ILE A 224 -16.03 -2.59 10.94
C ILE A 224 -15.21 -1.90 9.88
N PHE A 225 -15.85 -1.06 9.08
CA PHE A 225 -15.17 0.03 8.39
C PHE A 225 -15.27 1.29 9.25
N ALA A 226 -14.13 1.82 9.69
CA ALA A 226 -14.07 3.00 10.53
C ALA A 226 -13.54 4.20 9.75
N ALA A 227 -14.24 5.32 9.90
CA ALA A 227 -13.79 6.63 9.46
C ALA A 227 -13.61 7.53 10.67
N LYS A 228 -12.42 8.11 10.79
CA LYS A 228 -12.12 9.14 11.79
C LYS A 228 -12.32 10.51 11.17
N LEU A 229 -13.23 11.28 11.76
CA LEU A 229 -13.55 12.64 11.36
C LEU A 229 -12.86 13.63 12.30
N GLY A 230 -12.91 14.93 11.96
CA GLY A 230 -12.36 15.99 12.80
C GLY A 230 -12.96 15.99 14.21
N GLN A 231 -12.19 16.48 15.19
CA GLN A 231 -12.58 16.58 16.60
C GLN A 231 -12.95 15.24 17.27
N GLY A 232 -12.35 14.13 16.81
CA GLY A 232 -12.52 12.80 17.41
C GLY A 232 -13.87 12.15 17.15
N ARG A 233 -14.64 12.69 16.19
CA ARG A 233 -15.85 12.08 15.66
C ARG A 233 -15.53 10.81 14.90
N GLN A 234 -16.43 9.83 15.00
CA GLN A 234 -16.33 8.54 14.36
C GLN A 234 -17.58 8.27 13.54
N ALA A 235 -17.39 7.73 12.34
CA ALA A 235 -18.44 7.13 11.53
C ALA A 235 -18.04 5.70 11.21
N LEU A 236 -18.95 4.77 11.45
CA LEU A 236 -18.70 3.34 11.45
C LEU A 236 -19.75 2.65 10.60
N LEU A 237 -19.31 1.71 9.78
CA LEU A 237 -20.17 0.71 9.15
C LEU A 237 -19.81 -0.63 9.77
N ASP A 238 -20.74 -1.21 10.51
CA ASP A 238 -20.52 -2.46 11.23
C ASP A 238 -21.32 -3.60 10.61
N MET A 239 -20.65 -4.72 10.39
CA MET A 239 -21.24 -5.93 9.80
C MET A 239 -21.06 -7.09 10.77
N ARG A 240 -22.16 -7.69 11.22
CA ARG A 240 -22.09 -8.99 11.90
C ARG A 240 -21.67 -10.03 10.87
N THR A 241 -20.50 -10.63 11.06
CA THR A 241 -20.03 -11.72 10.21
C THR A 241 -20.66 -13.02 10.70
N ALA A 242 -21.87 -13.29 10.21
CA ALA A 242 -22.58 -14.55 10.43
C ALA A 242 -22.85 -15.24 9.09
N GLY A 243 -22.90 -16.58 9.11
CA GLY A 243 -23.32 -17.35 7.94
C GLY A 243 -24.81 -17.18 7.66
N GLY A 244 -25.19 -17.04 6.39
CA GLY A 244 -26.59 -17.08 5.96
C GLY A 244 -27.46 -15.91 6.44
N GLY A 245 -28.69 -16.19 6.87
CA GLY A 245 -29.71 -15.18 7.18
C GLY A 245 -29.49 -14.38 8.47
N ALA A 246 -28.46 -14.70 9.25
CA ALA A 246 -28.14 -14.01 10.50
C ALA A 246 -27.23 -12.79 10.34
N ALA A 247 -26.74 -12.52 9.12
CA ALA A 247 -25.95 -11.34 8.81
C ALA A 247 -26.79 -10.06 9.00
N ARG A 248 -26.19 -9.07 9.64
CA ARG A 248 -26.78 -7.78 9.96
C ARG A 248 -25.78 -6.67 9.68
N LEU A 249 -26.30 -5.48 9.42
CA LEU A 249 -25.50 -4.32 9.06
C LEU A 249 -26.01 -3.09 9.79
N TRP A 250 -25.11 -2.31 10.37
CA TRP A 250 -25.44 -1.09 11.11
C TRP A 250 -24.60 0.10 10.64
N PHE A 251 -25.20 1.28 10.71
CA PHE A 251 -24.46 2.53 10.76
C PHE A 251 -24.27 2.94 12.22
N GLY A 252 -23.05 3.34 12.57
CA GLY A 252 -22.70 3.88 13.88
C GLY A 252 -22.08 5.25 13.75
N SER A 253 -22.47 6.19 14.61
CA SER A 253 -21.79 7.49 14.67
C SER A 253 -21.87 8.13 16.04
N ASN A 254 -20.92 9.00 16.36
CA ASN A 254 -20.97 9.86 17.52
C ASN A 254 -20.78 11.34 17.13
N SER A 255 -21.31 12.24 17.96
CA SER A 255 -21.31 13.68 17.65
C SER A 255 -20.00 14.37 18.03
N ASN A 256 -19.30 13.87 19.05
CA ASN A 256 -18.02 14.37 19.53
C ASN A 256 -17.15 13.22 20.05
N ALA A 257 -15.88 13.52 20.32
CA ALA A 257 -14.99 12.57 20.99
C ALA A 257 -15.54 12.14 22.36
N GLY A 258 -15.63 10.84 22.61
CA GLY A 258 -16.09 10.25 23.88
C GLY A 258 -17.61 10.07 24.01
N ASP A 259 -18.40 10.70 23.13
CA ASP A 259 -19.83 10.44 23.03
C ASP A 259 -20.06 8.96 22.65
N ASP A 260 -21.13 8.37 23.19
CA ASP A 260 -21.53 7.02 22.82
C ASP A 260 -21.83 6.94 21.31
N ILE A 261 -21.43 5.82 20.71
CA ILE A 261 -21.76 5.52 19.32
C ILE A 261 -23.24 5.12 19.27
N VAL A 262 -24.03 5.90 18.53
CA VAL A 262 -25.43 5.60 18.25
C VAL A 262 -25.49 4.68 17.04
N TRP A 263 -26.05 3.49 17.24
CA TRP A 263 -26.18 2.47 16.20
C TRP A 263 -27.58 2.43 15.61
N SER A 264 -27.66 2.19 14.30
CA SER A 264 -28.92 2.02 13.56
C SER A 264 -28.79 0.85 12.58
N GLU A 265 -29.63 -0.17 12.74
CA GLU A 265 -29.64 -1.34 11.85
C GLU A 265 -30.24 -0.98 10.48
N ILE A 266 -29.65 -1.50 9.41
CA ILE A 266 -30.16 -1.36 8.05
C ILE A 266 -31.19 -2.46 7.77
N PHE A 267 -32.35 -2.06 7.27
CA PHE A 267 -33.35 -3.01 6.79
C PHE A 267 -32.99 -3.58 5.40
N HIS A 268 -33.13 -4.89 5.27
CA HIS A 268 -32.91 -5.67 4.05
C HIS A 268 -33.96 -6.79 3.96
N ALA A 269 -33.99 -7.49 2.82
CA ALA A 269 -35.01 -8.50 2.51
C ALA A 269 -35.20 -9.59 3.59
N ARG A 270 -34.20 -9.84 4.46
CA ARG A 270 -34.28 -10.89 5.49
C ARG A 270 -34.62 -10.39 6.90
N ASN A 271 -34.68 -9.06 7.16
CA ASN A 271 -35.05 -8.52 8.48
C ASN A 271 -36.28 -7.59 8.46
N ILE A 272 -36.92 -7.41 7.29
CA ILE A 272 -38.18 -6.65 7.19
C ILE A 272 -39.35 -7.34 7.93
N LEU A 273 -39.40 -8.68 7.90
CA LEU A 273 -40.41 -9.49 8.57
C LEU A 273 -39.82 -10.12 9.84
N GLY A 274 -40.49 -9.96 10.97
CA GLY A 274 -40.07 -10.49 12.26
C GLY A 274 -40.85 -9.86 13.41
N THR A 275 -40.39 -10.04 14.64
CA THR A 275 -41.00 -9.37 15.80
C THR A 275 -40.82 -7.86 15.69
N VAL A 276 -41.92 -7.12 15.75
CA VAL A 276 -41.92 -5.66 15.75
C VAL A 276 -41.83 -5.19 17.21
N SER A 277 -40.86 -4.33 17.49
CA SER A 277 -40.66 -3.70 18.79
C SER A 277 -40.23 -2.25 18.62
N GLN A 278 -40.42 -1.45 19.67
CA GLN A 278 -40.01 -0.06 19.71
C GLN A 278 -39.56 0.33 21.13
N SER A 279 -38.76 1.38 21.21
CA SER A 279 -38.44 2.06 22.46
C SER A 279 -38.48 3.57 22.22
N GLY A 280 -39.25 4.31 23.01
CA GLY A 280 -39.36 5.77 22.90
C GLY A 280 -39.86 6.28 21.54
N GLY A 281 -40.67 5.49 20.82
CA GLY A 281 -41.17 5.79 19.48
C GLY A 281 -40.22 5.39 18.34
N ILE A 282 -39.04 4.84 18.66
CA ILE A 282 -38.05 4.39 17.67
C ILE A 282 -38.18 2.88 17.47
N PRO A 283 -38.40 2.38 16.24
CA PRO A 283 -38.39 0.95 15.95
C PRO A 283 -37.05 0.30 16.33
N THR A 284 -37.10 -0.78 17.10
CA THR A 284 -35.94 -1.56 17.54
C THR A 284 -35.95 -2.99 16.98
N GLY A 285 -37.04 -3.40 16.31
CA GLY A 285 -37.25 -4.72 15.74
C GLY A 285 -37.49 -4.68 14.23
N ALA A 286 -38.23 -5.66 13.72
CA ALA A 286 -38.62 -5.73 12.30
C ALA A 286 -39.64 -4.64 11.94
N VAL A 287 -39.90 -4.47 10.63
CA VAL A 287 -40.88 -3.50 10.12
C VAL A 287 -42.31 -4.04 10.21
N ILE A 288 -42.48 -5.34 9.95
CA ILE A 288 -43.77 -6.00 9.90
C ILE A 288 -43.69 -7.29 10.73
N GLU A 289 -44.70 -7.52 11.56
CA GLU A 289 -44.93 -8.79 12.25
C GLU A 289 -46.29 -9.34 11.83
N ARG A 290 -46.36 -10.66 11.63
CA ARG A 290 -47.60 -11.39 11.37
C ARG A 290 -47.70 -12.52 12.37
N GLY A 291 -48.89 -12.73 12.91
CA GLY A 291 -49.16 -13.88 13.77
C GLY A 291 -50.62 -14.29 13.69
N SER A 292 -50.88 -15.51 14.15
CA SER A 292 -52.21 -16.11 14.19
C SER A 292 -52.36 -16.96 15.45
N ASN A 293 -53.52 -16.93 16.07
CA ASN A 293 -53.89 -17.84 17.14
C ASN A 293 -55.38 -18.20 17.02
N ALA A 294 -55.93 -18.94 18.01
CA ALA A 294 -57.33 -19.35 18.00
C ALA A 294 -58.32 -18.17 17.94
N ASN A 295 -57.88 -16.96 18.27
CA ASN A 295 -58.71 -15.77 18.29
C ASN A 295 -58.61 -14.92 16.99
N GLY A 296 -57.88 -15.39 15.97
CA GLY A 296 -57.75 -14.73 14.68
C GLY A 296 -56.30 -14.45 14.29
N GLU A 297 -56.13 -13.54 13.34
CA GLU A 297 -54.83 -13.15 12.79
C GLU A 297 -54.53 -11.68 13.11
N TYR A 298 -53.25 -11.33 13.22
CA TYR A 298 -52.82 -9.94 13.35
C TYR A 298 -51.66 -9.57 12.45
N VAL A 299 -51.58 -8.28 12.17
CA VAL A 299 -50.42 -7.61 11.59
C VAL A 299 -50.03 -6.47 12.51
N ARG A 300 -48.74 -6.39 12.82
CA ARG A 300 -48.15 -5.27 13.53
C ARG A 300 -47.17 -4.56 12.60
N PHE A 301 -47.19 -3.25 12.61
CA PHE A 301 -46.28 -2.40 11.87
C PHE A 301 -45.41 -1.59 12.84
N ALA A 302 -44.17 -1.33 12.44
CA ALA A 302 -43.21 -0.56 13.23
C ALA A 302 -43.65 0.89 13.51
N ASP A 303 -44.59 1.42 12.74
CA ASP A 303 -45.19 2.74 12.95
C ASP A 303 -46.21 2.79 14.12
N GLY A 304 -46.49 1.65 14.75
CA GLY A 304 -47.48 1.52 15.82
C GLY A 304 -48.84 1.01 15.37
N THR A 305 -49.08 0.82 14.07
CA THR A 305 -50.35 0.30 13.58
C THR A 305 -50.48 -1.20 13.88
N GLN A 306 -51.61 -1.62 14.43
CA GLN A 306 -51.99 -3.01 14.58
C GLN A 306 -53.34 -3.26 13.94
N ILE A 307 -53.43 -4.35 13.17
CA ILE A 307 -54.65 -4.80 12.52
C ILE A 307 -54.90 -6.22 12.99
N CYS A 308 -56.04 -6.46 13.63
CA CYS A 308 -56.51 -7.80 13.95
C CYS A 308 -57.70 -8.15 13.04
N THR A 309 -57.76 -9.39 12.59
CA THR A 309 -58.87 -9.92 11.80
C THR A 309 -59.34 -11.24 12.37
N PHE A 310 -60.64 -11.51 12.27
CA PHE A 310 -61.25 -12.69 12.86
C PHE A 310 -62.44 -13.16 12.03
N THR A 311 -62.54 -14.47 11.86
CA THR A 311 -63.76 -15.14 11.38
C THR A 311 -64.38 -15.85 12.57
N GLY A 312 -65.51 -15.34 13.04
CA GLY A 312 -66.23 -15.86 14.20
C GLY A 312 -67.16 -17.02 13.89
N PRO A 313 -67.76 -17.61 14.94
CA PRO A 313 -68.69 -18.72 14.78
C PRO A 313 -69.92 -18.30 13.97
N GLY A 314 -70.62 -19.30 13.44
CA GLY A 314 -71.94 -19.12 12.85
C GLY A 314 -72.94 -18.62 13.88
N LEU A 315 -73.74 -17.61 13.52
CA LEU A 315 -74.79 -17.07 14.39
C LEU A 315 -76.11 -17.00 13.63
N ALA A 316 -77.19 -17.49 14.25
CA ALA A 316 -78.56 -17.29 13.78
C ALA A 316 -79.09 -15.92 14.24
N ALA A 317 -79.89 -15.25 13.42
CA ALA A 317 -80.53 -13.98 13.74
C ALA A 317 -82.05 -14.16 13.78
N ASN A 318 -82.54 -14.89 14.79
CA ASN A 318 -83.93 -15.32 14.92
C ASN A 318 -84.61 -14.92 16.24
N SER A 319 -83.90 -14.23 17.13
CA SER A 319 -84.45 -13.73 18.40
C SER A 319 -85.02 -12.33 18.21
N ALA A 320 -86.31 -12.13 18.45
CA ALA A 320 -86.97 -10.84 18.27
C ALA A 320 -86.38 -9.76 19.20
N TYR A 321 -86.12 -8.57 18.63
CA TYR A 321 -85.64 -7.40 19.35
C TYR A 321 -86.22 -6.12 18.71
N GLY A 322 -87.36 -5.67 19.24
CA GLY A 322 -88.12 -4.59 18.60
C GLY A 322 -88.57 -5.01 17.20
N ALA A 323 -88.27 -4.18 16.20
CA ALA A 323 -88.61 -4.43 14.80
C ALA A 323 -87.57 -5.26 14.02
N VAL A 324 -86.48 -5.69 14.67
CA VAL A 324 -85.42 -6.50 14.07
C VAL A 324 -85.26 -7.82 14.81
N PHE A 325 -84.51 -8.75 14.20
CA PHE A 325 -84.08 -9.99 14.82
C PHE A 325 -82.57 -9.93 15.09
N ARG A 326 -82.13 -10.54 16.18
CA ARG A 326 -80.72 -10.65 16.56
C ARG A 326 -80.38 -12.06 17.00
N ASN A 327 -79.09 -12.35 17.11
CA ASN A 327 -78.65 -13.58 17.77
C ASN A 327 -78.95 -13.53 19.28
N SER A 328 -79.28 -14.68 19.87
CA SER A 328 -79.72 -14.77 21.27
C SER A 328 -78.59 -14.43 22.26
N SER A 329 -77.41 -15.04 22.06
CA SER A 329 -76.20 -14.82 22.85
C SER A 329 -75.50 -13.49 22.54
N THR A 330 -74.58 -13.04 23.39
CA THR A 330 -73.62 -11.97 23.05
C THR A 330 -72.21 -12.58 23.02
N PRO A 331 -71.70 -13.00 21.85
CA PRO A 331 -70.33 -13.44 21.74
C PRO A 331 -69.34 -12.30 21.98
N THR A 332 -68.17 -12.66 22.48
CA THR A 332 -67.03 -11.75 22.64
C THR A 332 -65.90 -12.23 21.74
N TRP A 333 -65.39 -11.34 20.91
CA TRP A 333 -64.13 -11.55 20.21
C TRP A 333 -63.00 -11.03 21.08
N THR A 334 -62.16 -11.92 21.59
CA THR A 334 -60.86 -11.57 22.18
C THR A 334 -59.87 -11.30 21.05
N TYR A 335 -59.12 -10.21 21.06
CA TYR A 335 -58.20 -9.96 19.96
C TYR A 335 -57.00 -10.92 20.00
N PRO A 336 -56.47 -11.35 18.84
CA PRO A 336 -55.27 -12.18 18.77
C PRO A 336 -54.01 -11.45 19.29
N ALA A 337 -53.99 -10.12 19.28
CA ALA A 337 -52.98 -9.27 19.92
C ALA A 337 -53.67 -8.06 20.58
N GLY A 338 -53.19 -7.63 21.75
CA GLY A 338 -53.77 -6.51 22.50
C GLY A 338 -53.39 -5.14 21.93
N PHE A 339 -54.25 -4.14 22.15
CA PHE A 339 -54.03 -2.74 21.78
C PHE A 339 -53.66 -1.88 23.00
N THR A 340 -53.07 -0.70 22.80
CA THR A 340 -52.84 0.29 23.88
C THR A 340 -54.05 1.15 24.17
N ASN A 341 -54.89 1.40 23.15
CA ASN A 341 -56.15 2.13 23.25
C ASN A 341 -57.25 1.34 22.54
N PRO A 342 -58.54 1.56 22.90
CA PRO A 342 -59.66 0.96 22.19
C PRO A 342 -59.56 1.14 20.67
N PRO A 343 -59.51 0.05 19.88
CA PRO A 343 -59.38 0.12 18.44
C PRO A 343 -60.71 0.49 17.75
N VAL A 344 -60.62 0.89 16.49
CA VAL A 344 -61.80 1.05 15.62
C VAL A 344 -62.20 -0.32 15.09
N ILE A 345 -63.49 -0.67 15.25
CA ILE A 345 -64.04 -1.96 14.85
C ILE A 345 -64.89 -1.81 13.59
N GLY A 346 -64.63 -2.67 12.61
CA GLY A 346 -65.49 -2.89 11.46
C GLY A 346 -65.79 -4.38 11.28
N GLY A 347 -66.83 -4.70 10.54
CA GLY A 347 -67.14 -6.09 10.23
C GLY A 347 -68.37 -6.26 9.36
N ALA A 348 -68.57 -7.48 8.91
CA ALA A 348 -69.72 -7.91 8.12
C ALA A 348 -70.24 -9.24 8.65
N ALA A 349 -71.56 -9.43 8.57
CA ALA A 349 -72.16 -10.74 8.67
C ALA A 349 -72.06 -11.35 7.26
N ASP A 350 -71.68 -12.63 7.13
CA ASP A 350 -71.47 -13.28 5.82
C ASP A 350 -72.80 -13.57 5.07
N ARG A 351 -73.73 -12.60 5.09
CA ARG A 351 -75.04 -12.60 4.43
C ARG A 351 -75.45 -11.15 4.11
N SER A 352 -75.96 -10.93 2.89
CA SER A 352 -76.37 -9.59 2.39
C SER A 352 -77.43 -8.89 3.24
N ASP A 353 -78.33 -9.66 3.85
CA ASP A 353 -79.50 -9.15 4.56
C ASP A 353 -79.24 -8.94 6.06
N ARG A 354 -77.99 -9.06 6.49
CA ARG A 354 -77.57 -8.97 7.90
C ARG A 354 -76.45 -7.96 8.09
N TRP A 355 -76.37 -7.40 9.29
CA TRP A 355 -75.28 -6.51 9.69
C TRP A 355 -74.77 -6.86 11.08
N VAL A 356 -73.54 -6.42 11.36
CA VAL A 356 -72.90 -6.60 12.66
C VAL A 356 -73.01 -5.32 13.45
N CYS A 357 -73.31 -5.46 14.73
CA CYS A 357 -73.26 -4.37 15.71
C CYS A 357 -72.20 -4.71 16.76
N PRO A 358 -70.97 -4.18 16.62
CA PRO A 358 -69.98 -4.22 17.70
C PRO A 358 -70.45 -3.37 18.89
N GLY A 359 -70.18 -3.82 20.10
CA GLY A 359 -70.31 -3.04 21.32
C GLY A 359 -69.13 -2.09 21.53
N ALA A 360 -69.03 -1.52 22.73
CA ALA A 360 -67.90 -0.67 23.10
C ALA A 360 -66.58 -1.49 23.05
N PRO A 361 -65.58 -1.08 22.24
CA PRO A 361 -64.33 -1.82 22.15
C PRO A 361 -63.48 -1.64 23.41
N GLY A 362 -62.94 -2.73 23.93
CA GLY A 362 -61.86 -2.70 24.92
C GLY A 362 -60.50 -2.87 24.23
N ILE A 363 -59.42 -2.88 25.02
CA ILE A 363 -58.05 -3.10 24.51
C ILE A 363 -57.74 -4.57 24.18
N GLY A 364 -58.50 -5.51 24.76
CA GLY A 364 -58.29 -6.97 24.60
C GLY A 364 -59.44 -7.69 23.89
N GLY A 365 -60.56 -7.02 23.61
CA GLY A 365 -61.67 -7.63 22.90
C GLY A 365 -62.90 -6.72 22.76
N VAL A 366 -63.89 -7.22 22.04
CA VAL A 366 -65.17 -6.54 21.80
C VAL A 366 -66.32 -7.55 21.78
N ALA A 367 -67.40 -7.22 22.49
CA ALA A 367 -68.66 -7.95 22.37
C ALA A 367 -69.37 -7.54 21.08
N TYR A 368 -70.05 -8.45 20.40
CA TYR A 368 -70.76 -8.12 19.16
C TYR A 368 -72.07 -8.89 19.05
N ARG A 369 -72.95 -8.40 18.17
CA ARG A 369 -74.19 -9.08 17.77
C ARG A 369 -74.37 -9.01 16.26
N VAL A 370 -75.11 -9.95 15.71
CA VAL A 370 -75.60 -9.91 14.33
C VAL A 370 -77.08 -9.58 14.38
N GLN A 371 -77.52 -8.70 13.48
CA GLN A 371 -78.91 -8.29 13.35
C GLN A 371 -79.41 -8.51 11.91
N SER A 372 -80.72 -8.64 11.77
CA SER A 372 -81.44 -8.84 10.52
C SER A 372 -82.82 -8.22 10.61
N ALA A 373 -83.35 -7.70 9.49
CA ALA A 373 -84.75 -7.27 9.42
C ALA A 373 -85.73 -8.46 9.36
N VAL A 374 -85.24 -9.63 8.96
CA VAL A 374 -86.03 -10.86 8.80
C VAL A 374 -85.46 -11.97 9.69
N SER A 375 -86.33 -12.72 10.36
CA SER A 375 -85.91 -13.86 11.17
C SER A 375 -85.23 -14.91 10.30
N ASP A 376 -84.02 -15.30 10.66
CA ASP A 376 -83.29 -16.35 9.94
C ASP A 376 -82.54 -17.24 10.95
N SER A 377 -82.95 -18.50 10.99
CA SER A 377 -82.40 -19.53 11.86
C SER A 377 -81.10 -20.14 11.33
N THR A 378 -80.69 -19.83 10.11
CA THR A 378 -79.43 -20.32 9.55
C THR A 378 -78.25 -19.62 10.21
N GLU A 379 -77.23 -20.39 10.58
CA GLU A 379 -76.02 -19.85 11.15
C GLU A 379 -75.04 -19.43 10.06
N TYR A 380 -74.68 -18.14 10.04
CA TYR A 380 -73.63 -17.61 9.16
C TYR A 380 -72.49 -17.02 9.99
N PRO A 381 -71.23 -17.21 9.58
CA PRO A 381 -70.10 -16.66 10.30
C PRO A 381 -70.09 -15.13 10.22
N VAL A 382 -69.29 -14.53 11.10
CA VAL A 382 -69.03 -13.09 11.12
C VAL A 382 -67.57 -12.82 10.80
N ARG A 383 -67.29 -11.75 10.06
CA ARG A 383 -65.93 -11.28 9.81
C ARG A 383 -65.74 -9.94 10.50
N LEU A 384 -64.78 -9.87 11.42
CA LEU A 384 -64.46 -8.68 12.19
C LEU A 384 -63.03 -8.21 11.89
N THR A 385 -62.82 -6.91 11.93
CA THR A 385 -61.52 -6.26 11.84
C THR A 385 -61.41 -5.19 12.92
N ALA A 386 -60.28 -5.17 13.63
CA ALA A 386 -59.95 -4.16 14.61
C ALA A 386 -58.65 -3.45 14.17
N ILE A 387 -58.67 -2.13 14.10
CA ILE A 387 -57.51 -1.31 13.71
C ILE A 387 -57.21 -0.31 14.83
N GLY A 388 -55.97 -0.29 15.31
CA GLY A 388 -55.58 0.56 16.44
C GLY A 388 -54.06 0.62 16.63
N ARG A 389 -53.65 1.06 17.82
CA ARG A 389 -52.22 1.17 18.21
C ARG A 389 -51.81 0.05 19.16
N TRP A 390 -50.56 -0.41 19.04
CA TRP A 390 -49.99 -1.43 19.93
C TRP A 390 -48.93 -0.93 20.89
N PHE A 391 -48.49 0.33 20.75
CA PHE A 391 -47.72 1.08 21.74
C PHE A 391 -48.23 2.50 21.89
#